data_AF-A0A957ZLS8-F1
#
_entry.id   AF-A0A957ZLS8-F1
#
_cell.length_a   1.000
_cell.length_b   1.000
_cell.length_c   1.000
_cell.angle_alpha   90.00
_cell.angle_beta   90.00
_cell.angle_gamma   90.00
#
_symmetry.space_group_name_H-M   'P 1'
#
loop_
_entity.id
_entity.type
_entity.pdbx_description
1 polymer ?
#
loop_
_entity_poly.entity_id
_entity_poly.type
_entity_poly.pdbx_seq_one_letter_code
_entity_poly.pdbx_strand_id
1 'polypeptide(L)'
;RDWTADSSLRAQTDQIAISKYDATVDADRQIIVRVAELAEKHGVLRSQIALAWLLQKEPVTAPIIGATKVAHLDDAAGALAVKLSAEEVAYLEEPYVPHRVIGHQ
;
A
#
# COMPACT_ATOMS: atom_id res chain seq x y z
N ARG A 1 7.44 0.27 9.09
CA ARG A 1 7.21 -0.82 10.06
C ARG A 1 7.01 -2.09 9.28
N ASP A 2 7.62 -3.20 9.69
CA ASP A 2 7.41 -4.47 9.00
C ASP A 2 6.01 -4.99 9.23
N TRP A 3 5.40 -5.48 8.15
CA TRP A 3 4.02 -5.93 8.14
C TRP A 3 3.95 -7.34 8.74
N THR A 4 3.11 -7.50 9.76
CA THR A 4 2.80 -8.80 10.36
C THR A 4 1.29 -8.96 10.45
N ALA A 5 0.75 -9.94 9.72
CA ALA A 5 -0.68 -10.22 9.62
C ALA A 5 -1.32 -10.44 11.00
N ASP A 6 -0.65 -11.14 11.91
CA ASP A 6 -1.21 -11.56 13.21
C ASP A 6 -0.91 -10.62 14.39
N SER A 7 -0.62 -9.35 14.12
CA SER A 7 -0.14 -8.42 15.16
C SER A 7 -1.19 -8.04 16.22
N SER A 8 -2.46 -8.38 16.04
CA SER A 8 -3.53 -8.08 17.00
C SER A 8 -4.50 -9.24 17.15
N LEU A 9 -5.18 -9.31 18.31
CA LEU A 9 -6.21 -10.32 18.57
C LEU A 9 -7.32 -10.29 17.51
N ARG A 10 -7.72 -9.09 17.05
CA ARG A 10 -8.71 -8.96 15.97
C ARG A 10 -8.21 -9.61 14.69
N ALA A 11 -6.97 -9.36 14.29
CA ALA A 11 -6.44 -9.95 13.06
C ALA A 11 -6.43 -11.48 13.11
N GLN A 12 -6.13 -12.08 14.27
CA GLN A 12 -6.14 -13.53 14.47
C GLN A 12 -7.54 -14.16 14.53
N THR A 13 -8.58 -13.38 14.86
CA THR A 13 -9.92 -13.92 15.20
C THR A 13 -11.03 -13.48 14.26
N ASP A 14 -10.85 -12.40 13.50
CA ASP A 14 -11.85 -11.84 12.58
C ASP A 14 -11.98 -12.71 11.31
N GLN A 15 -12.75 -13.80 11.43
CA GLN A 15 -13.00 -14.75 10.33
C GLN A 15 -13.61 -14.09 9.09
N ILE A 16 -14.33 -12.97 9.27
CA ILE A 16 -14.90 -12.23 8.15
C ILE A 16 -13.79 -11.50 7.38
N ALA A 17 -12.85 -10.85 8.07
CA ALA A 17 -11.71 -10.22 7.40
C ALA A 17 -10.86 -11.25 6.64
N ILE A 18 -10.53 -12.37 7.29
CA ILE A 18 -9.75 -13.48 6.70
C ILE A 18 -10.41 -13.99 5.42
N SER A 19 -11.70 -14.33 5.48
CA SER A 19 -12.42 -14.85 4.31
C SER A 19 -12.55 -13.85 3.16
N LYS A 20 -12.53 -12.54 3.45
CA LYS A 20 -12.62 -11.48 2.44
C LYS A 20 -11.27 -11.15 1.80
N TYR A 21 -10.18 -11.11 2.55
CA TYR A 21 -8.95 -10.46 2.08
C TYR A 21 -7.76 -11.39 1.91
N ASP A 22 -7.76 -12.59 2.50
CA ASP A 22 -6.53 -13.41 2.53
C ASP A 22 -6.28 -14.22 1.24
N ALA A 23 -7.22 -14.22 0.30
CA ALA A 23 -7.11 -14.99 -0.94
C ALA A 23 -5.90 -14.60 -1.82
N THR A 24 -5.38 -13.38 -1.65
CA THR A 24 -4.28 -12.79 -2.45
C THR A 24 -3.05 -12.44 -1.61
N VAL A 25 -2.98 -12.92 -0.36
CA VAL A 25 -1.97 -12.50 0.63
C VAL A 25 -0.53 -12.62 0.15
N ASP A 26 -0.22 -13.61 -0.68
CA ASP A 26 1.13 -13.82 -1.21
C ASP A 26 1.52 -12.75 -2.24
N ALA A 27 0.59 -12.35 -3.11
CA ALA A 27 0.79 -11.24 -4.06
C ALA A 27 0.91 -9.91 -3.30
N ASP A 28 0.06 -9.70 -2.29
CA ASP A 28 0.09 -8.49 -1.45
C ASP A 28 1.42 -8.39 -0.69
N ARG A 29 1.93 -9.50 -0.16
CA ARG A 29 3.23 -9.55 0.51
C ARG A 29 4.36 -9.17 -0.46
N GLN A 30 4.33 -9.64 -1.69
CA GLN A 30 5.34 -9.26 -2.69
C GLN A 30 5.30 -7.75 -2.98
N ILE A 31 4.11 -7.16 -3.14
CA ILE A 31 3.96 -5.70 -3.30
C ILE A 31 4.55 -4.96 -2.11
N ILE A 32 4.27 -5.40 -0.87
CA ILE A 32 4.78 -4.78 0.35
C ILE A 32 6.31 -4.79 0.40
N VAL A 33 6.95 -5.90 -0.01
CA VAL A 33 8.41 -6.01 -0.09
C VAL A 33 8.96 -5.00 -1.12
N ARG A 34 8.37 -4.93 -2.32
CA ARG A 34 8.81 -3.99 -3.35
C ARG A 34 8.67 -2.53 -2.93
N VAL A 35 7.60 -2.18 -2.23
CA VAL A 35 7.41 -0.85 -1.62
C VAL A 35 8.51 -0.57 -0.58
N ALA A 36 8.90 -1.56 0.22
CA ALA A 36 9.97 -1.42 1.20
C ALA A 36 11.33 -1.16 0.54
N GLU A 37 11.67 -1.91 -0.50
CA GLU A 37 12.92 -1.77 -1.24
C GLU A 37 13.02 -0.39 -1.92
N LEU A 38 11.94 0.09 -2.54
CA LEU A 38 11.93 1.45 -3.12
C LEU A 38 12.00 2.53 -2.05
N ALA A 39 11.36 2.34 -0.90
CA ALA A 39 11.43 3.29 0.21
C ALA A 39 12.87 3.44 0.71
N GLU A 40 13.60 2.32 0.84
CA GLU A 40 15.02 2.32 1.19
C GLU A 40 15.88 2.98 0.11
N LYS A 41 15.66 2.64 -1.16
CA LYS A 41 16.37 3.24 -2.30
C LYS A 41 16.22 4.76 -2.37
N HIS A 42 15.03 5.28 -2.11
CA HIS A 42 14.72 6.71 -2.14
C HIS A 42 14.98 7.41 -0.80
N GLY A 43 15.27 6.69 0.28
CA GLY A 43 15.47 7.26 1.62
C GLY A 43 14.20 7.86 2.23
N VAL A 44 13.03 7.32 1.90
CA VAL A 44 11.71 7.86 2.26
C VAL A 44 10.86 6.82 2.98
N LEU A 45 9.68 7.22 3.46
CA LEU A 45 8.75 6.28 4.12
C LEU A 45 8.02 5.41 3.09
N ARG A 46 7.70 4.17 3.49
CA ARG A 46 6.86 3.25 2.67
C ARG A 46 5.51 3.88 2.27
N SER A 47 4.91 4.67 3.18
CA SER A 47 3.69 5.42 2.90
C SER A 47 3.87 6.46 1.79
N GLN A 48 5.04 7.09 1.71
CA GLN A 48 5.37 8.07 0.68
C GLN A 48 5.52 7.42 -0.69
N ILE A 49 6.15 6.24 -0.77
CA ILE A 49 6.21 5.45 -2.01
C ILE A 49 4.80 5.08 -2.49
N ALA A 50 3.95 4.54 -1.61
CA ALA A 50 2.60 4.13 -1.98
C ALA A 50 1.73 5.31 -2.45
N LEU A 51 1.81 6.45 -1.76
CA LEU A 51 1.10 7.67 -2.15
C LEU A 51 1.64 8.27 -3.44
N ALA A 52 2.96 8.28 -3.64
CA ALA A 52 3.58 8.78 -4.87
C ALA A 52 3.16 7.95 -6.09
N TRP A 53 3.10 6.61 -5.94
CA TRP A 53 2.58 5.73 -6.99
C TRP A 53 1.13 6.09 -7.34
N LEU A 54 0.27 6.30 -6.34
CA LEU A 54 -1.15 6.62 -6.55
C LEU A 54 -1.32 8.00 -7.22
N LEU A 55 -0.55 9.00 -6.79
CA LEU A 55 -0.55 10.36 -7.35
C LEU A 55 -0.09 10.42 -8.81
N GLN A 56 0.64 9.42 -9.30
CA GLN A 56 1.12 9.37 -10.69
C GLN A 56 0.14 8.70 -11.66
N LYS A 57 -1.04 8.28 -11.20
CA LYS A 57 -2.05 7.65 -12.06
C LYS A 57 -2.98 8.69 -12.68
N GLU A 58 -3.18 8.63 -13.99
CA GLU A 58 -3.99 9.61 -14.73
C GLU A 58 -5.43 9.84 -14.22
N PRO A 59 -6.19 8.85 -13.71
CA PRO A 59 -7.52 9.14 -13.16
C PRO A 59 -7.48 9.75 -11.75
N VAL A 60 -6.31 9.82 -11.09
CA VAL A 60 -6.21 10.25 -9.70
C VAL A 60 -5.93 11.74 -9.62
N THR A 61 -6.93 12.51 -9.19
CA THR A 61 -6.74 13.94 -8.89
C THR A 61 -6.14 14.16 -7.51
N ALA A 62 -6.64 13.47 -6.48
CA ALA A 62 -6.14 13.55 -5.12
C ALA A 62 -6.46 12.28 -4.32
N PRO A 63 -5.51 11.71 -3.57
CA PRO A 63 -5.77 10.60 -2.66
C PRO A 63 -6.49 11.07 -1.40
N ILE A 64 -7.36 10.22 -0.86
CA ILE A 64 -8.00 10.42 0.44
C ILE A 64 -7.15 9.72 1.50
N ILE A 65 -6.69 10.46 2.51
CA ILE A 65 -5.88 9.92 3.60
C ILE A 65 -6.62 10.01 4.94
N GLY A 66 -6.52 8.95 5.75
CA GLY A 66 -6.99 8.95 7.13
C GLY A 66 -5.82 9.18 8.09
N ALA A 67 -5.91 10.21 8.94
CA ALA A 67 -4.87 10.53 9.92
C ALA A 67 -5.46 10.66 11.32
N THR A 68 -4.88 9.96 12.29
CA THR A 68 -5.20 10.08 13.72
C THR A 68 -4.17 10.90 14.49
N LYS A 69 -3.06 11.26 13.84
CA LYS A 69 -1.96 12.09 14.38
C LYS A 69 -1.52 13.07 13.31
N VAL A 70 -1.10 14.27 13.73
CA VAL A 70 -0.63 15.33 12.83
C VAL A 70 0.55 14.86 11.99
N ALA A 71 1.50 14.12 12.57
CA ALA A 71 2.66 13.59 11.85
C ALA A 71 2.30 12.74 10.62
N HIS A 72 1.14 12.07 10.60
CA HIS A 72 0.72 11.31 9.41
C HIS A 72 0.39 12.22 8.22
N LEU A 73 -0.03 13.47 8.48
CA LEU A 73 -0.25 14.47 7.44
C LEU A 73 1.08 14.92 6.84
N ASP A 74 2.09 15.16 7.68
CA ASP A 74 3.44 15.51 7.23
C ASP A 74 4.06 14.37 6.41
N ASP A 75 3.94 13.14 6.89
CA ASP A 75 4.37 11.93 6.17
C ASP A 75 3.71 11.85 4.78
N ALA A 76 2.39 12.06 4.71
CA ALA A 76 1.64 12.02 3.46
C ALA A 76 2.01 13.17 2.52
N ALA A 77 2.20 14.38 3.04
CA ALA A 77 2.63 15.54 2.25
C ALA A 77 4.01 15.31 1.63
N GLY A 78 4.92 14.62 2.33
CA GLY A 78 6.24 14.26 1.81
C GLY A 78 6.20 13.39 0.54
N ALA A 79 5.09 12.69 0.27
CA ALA A 79 4.93 11.91 -0.96
C ALA A 79 4.94 12.78 -2.23
N LEU A 80 4.59 14.07 -2.13
CA LEU A 80 4.59 15.01 -3.26
C LEU A 80 5.99 15.27 -3.81
N ALA A 81 7.03 15.07 -3.00
CA ALA A 81 8.43 15.24 -3.40
C ALA A 81 9.02 13.98 -4.06
N VAL A 82 8.33 12.84 -4.00
CA VAL A 82 8.80 11.58 -4.58
C VAL A 82 8.31 11.48 -6.02
N LYS A 83 9.24 11.16 -6.93
CA LYS A 83 8.95 10.85 -8.33
C LYS A 83 9.45 9.46 -8.66
N LEU A 84 8.52 8.55 -8.94
CA LEU A 84 8.84 7.19 -9.33
C LEU A 84 9.03 7.13 -10.84
N SER A 85 10.10 6.46 -11.27
CA SER A 85 10.33 6.22 -12.70
C SER A 85 9.29 5.28 -13.30
N ALA A 86 9.19 5.22 -14.62
CA ALA A 86 8.27 4.29 -15.29
C ALA A 86 8.59 2.82 -14.93
N GLU A 87 9.88 2.50 -14.77
CA GLU A 87 10.36 1.18 -14.36
C GLU A 87 9.99 0.87 -12.91
N GLU A 88 10.10 1.85 -12.01
CA GLU A 88 9.70 1.69 -10.60
C GLU A 88 8.19 1.53 -10.46
N VAL A 89 7.40 2.25 -11.26
CA VAL A 89 5.94 2.08 -11.31
C VAL A 89 5.60 0.68 -11.82
N ALA A 90 6.20 0.24 -12.93
CA ALA A 90 5.98 -1.10 -13.46
C ALA A 90 6.43 -2.19 -12.46
N TYR A 91 7.53 -1.96 -11.75
CA TYR A 91 8.02 -2.84 -10.71
C TYR A 91 7.02 -2.98 -9.55
N LEU A 92 6.35 -1.91 -9.13
CA LEU A 92 5.30 -2.01 -8.11
C LEU A 92 4.06 -2.78 -8.60
N GLU A 93 3.75 -2.70 -9.90
CA GLU A 93 2.51 -3.24 -10.48
C GLU A 93 2.62 -4.67 -10.99
N GLU A 94 3.80 -5.16 -11.35
CA GLU A 94 4.00 -6.51 -11.89
C GLU A 94 3.38 -7.66 -11.04
N PRO A 95 3.44 -7.67 -9.69
CA PRO A 95 2.82 -8.72 -8.89
C PRO A 95 1.31 -8.53 -8.67
N TYR A 96 0.71 -7.44 -9.17
CA TYR A 96 -0.70 -7.15 -8.95
C TYR A 96 -1.60 -8.20 -9.61
N VAL A 97 -2.58 -8.70 -8.84
CA VAL A 97 -3.61 -9.62 -9.31
C VAL A 97 -5.00 -8.97 -9.19
N PRO A 98 -5.87 -9.08 -10.21
CA PRO A 98 -7.24 -8.58 -10.11
C PRO A 98 -8.01 -9.26 -8.98
N HIS A 99 -8.70 -8.47 -8.16
CA HIS A 99 -9.49 -8.97 -7.05
C HIS A 99 -10.95 -9.18 -7.48
N ARG A 100 -11.53 -10.33 -7.08
CA ARG A 100 -12.96 -10.57 -7.28
C ARG A 100 -13.80 -9.64 -6.39
N VAL A 101 -15.01 -9.31 -6.84
CA VAL A 101 -15.98 -8.59 -6.00
C VAL A 101 -16.41 -9.50 -4.85
N ILE A 102 -16.43 -8.96 -3.62
CA ILE A 102 -16.79 -9.70 -2.41
C ILE A 102 -17.92 -8.98 -1.68
N GLY A 103 -18.94 -9.73 -1.25
CA GLY A 103 -20.06 -9.19 -0.48
C GLY A 103 -21.21 -8.61 -1.31
N HIS A 104 -21.23 -8.83 -2.62
CA HIS A 104 -22.35 -8.53 -3.51
C HIS A 104 -22.95 -9.86 -4.02
N GLN A 105 -24.28 -9.96 -3.97
CA GLN A 105 -25.10 -10.96 -4.68
C GLN A 105 -26.02 -10.23 -5.64
#